data_AF-A0A0F9GVK1-F1
#
_entry.id   AF-A0A0F9GVK1-F1
#
_cell.length_a   1.000
_cell.length_b   1.000
_cell.length_c   1.000
_cell.angle_alpha   90.00
_cell.angle_beta   90.00
_cell.angle_gamma   90.00
#
_symmetry.space_group_name_H-M   'P 1'
#
loop_
_entity.id
_entity.type
_entity.pdbx_description
1 polymer ?
#
loop_
_entity_poly.entity_id
_entity_poly.type
_entity_poly.pdbx_seq_one_letter_code
_entity_poly.pdbx_strand_id
1 'polypeptide(L)'
;QLKQGAGEPVLVPPRGSSITWHLPDAVLIETVYKSLKDNNTAASSLFARVKKDLEKHATLPTDDYYSLLTAWAFATYRQDWFGYFPIVFLFGVAERGKNRIGDTLAYVSYRGFTTETVNEAPLFWWADYFQPTLFVDVVNINKKASAKGSLDVLCGRFERGKKVIRVNPDKTSFAALRSHDVFGPTIIATNELPEERLSTRGLLVVMPESQRYSPPPRGDELVNQRAMLTAWRRWTMTTGQTLDPSIPGLRSGRWQDITQGLRQITTLVAPDELASVDRGLEHLYHERQGQKSRTVDAELIQALRILLEGQGPLGWADRLPSDSILTAFQARVGWDKVSTKHVGDRMRGLGFESVMVGGGKKRGWLCPQAKIEELEAKYGLDEKTEETNETEQTS
;
A
#
# COMPACT_ATOMS: atom_id res chain seq x y z
N GLN A 1 -34.93 -12.83 5.34
CA GLN A 1 -34.89 -12.34 6.72
C GLN A 1 -33.95 -13.25 7.50
N LEU A 2 -32.72 -12.79 7.78
CA LEU A 2 -31.82 -13.48 8.69
C LEU A 2 -32.37 -13.28 10.11
N LYS A 3 -32.67 -14.36 10.83
CA LYS A 3 -33.14 -14.26 12.22
C LYS A 3 -31.99 -13.71 13.08
N GLN A 4 -32.14 -12.48 13.57
CA GLN A 4 -31.21 -11.82 14.47
C GLN A 4 -31.63 -12.04 15.93
N GLY A 5 -30.63 -12.11 16.82
CA GLY A 5 -30.83 -12.18 18.27
C GLY A 5 -31.52 -10.92 18.80
N ALA A 6 -32.23 -11.06 19.91
CA ALA A 6 -32.96 -9.97 20.56
C ALA A 6 -32.03 -8.78 20.87
N GLY A 7 -32.30 -7.62 20.26
CA GLY A 7 -31.60 -6.37 20.52
C GLY A 7 -30.73 -5.83 19.37
N GLU A 8 -30.55 -6.57 18.28
CA GLU A 8 -29.87 -6.03 17.10
C GLU A 8 -30.81 -5.10 16.30
N PRO A 9 -30.36 -3.90 15.90
CA PRO A 9 -31.17 -3.02 15.07
C PRO A 9 -31.46 -3.73 13.74
N VAL A 10 -32.72 -3.68 13.30
CA VAL A 10 -33.13 -4.17 11.99
C VAL A 10 -32.31 -3.41 10.95
N LEU A 11 -31.34 -4.10 10.33
CA LEU A 11 -30.54 -3.53 9.26
C LEU A 11 -31.40 -3.49 8.00
N VAL A 12 -32.10 -2.38 7.80
CA VAL A 12 -32.79 -2.08 6.55
C VAL A 12 -31.71 -1.64 5.55
N PRO A 13 -31.60 -2.28 4.36
CA PRO A 13 -30.70 -1.81 3.33
C PRO A 13 -30.94 -0.32 3.06
N PRO A 14 -29.87 0.50 2.92
CA PRO A 14 -30.05 1.91 2.62
C PRO A 14 -30.89 2.07 1.36
N ARG A 15 -31.79 3.07 1.36
CA ARG A 15 -32.51 3.45 0.14
C ARG A 15 -31.47 3.81 -0.92
N GLY A 16 -31.80 3.58 -2.20
CA GLY A 16 -30.84 3.82 -3.29
C GLY A 16 -30.22 5.22 -3.29
N SER A 17 -30.97 6.25 -2.85
CA SER A 17 -30.48 7.63 -2.69
C SER A 17 -29.45 7.83 -1.57
N SER A 18 -29.31 6.88 -0.66
CA SER A 18 -28.34 6.91 0.45
C SER A 18 -27.07 6.13 0.14
N ILE A 19 -26.98 5.49 -1.04
CA ILE A 19 -25.81 4.74 -1.49
C ILE A 19 -24.91 5.69 -2.31
N THR A 20 -23.65 5.80 -1.91
CA THR A 20 -22.69 6.76 -2.50
C THR A 20 -22.07 6.26 -3.82
N TRP A 21 -22.35 5.03 -4.22
CA TRP A 21 -21.81 4.42 -5.44
C TRP A 21 -22.94 3.98 -6.38
N HIS A 22 -22.69 4.05 -7.70
CA HIS A 22 -23.63 3.55 -8.71
C HIS A 22 -23.90 2.05 -8.56
N LEU A 23 -25.17 1.66 -8.53
CA LEU A 23 -25.57 0.26 -8.52
C LEU A 23 -25.38 -0.34 -9.93
N PRO A 24 -24.73 -1.50 -10.06
CA PRO A 24 -24.56 -2.15 -11.35
C PRO A 24 -25.88 -2.72 -11.88
N ASP A 25 -26.03 -2.75 -13.21
CA ASP A 25 -27.19 -3.32 -13.90
C ASP A 25 -27.25 -4.84 -13.72
N ALA A 26 -28.35 -5.32 -13.12
CA ALA A 26 -28.60 -6.74 -12.87
C ALA A 26 -28.71 -7.57 -14.15
N VAL A 27 -29.24 -7.01 -15.25
CA VAL A 27 -29.38 -7.71 -16.54
C VAL A 27 -28.01 -7.96 -17.15
N LEU A 28 -27.15 -6.94 -17.12
CA LEU A 28 -25.76 -7.07 -17.59
C LEU A 28 -24.97 -8.05 -16.71
N ILE A 29 -25.15 -8.02 -15.38
CA ILE A 29 -24.52 -9.00 -14.48
C ILE A 29 -24.90 -10.42 -14.87
N GLU A 30 -26.18 -10.71 -15.05
CA GLU A 30 -26.65 -12.06 -15.39
C GLU A 30 -26.11 -12.51 -16.75
N THR A 31 -26.08 -11.60 -17.73
CA THR A 31 -25.56 -11.88 -19.07
C THR A 31 -24.07 -12.24 -19.03
N VAL A 32 -23.25 -11.42 -18.36
CA VAL A 32 -21.80 -11.67 -18.25
C VAL A 32 -21.52 -12.92 -17.42
N TYR A 33 -22.28 -13.16 -16.34
CA TYR A 33 -22.15 -14.35 -15.51
C TYR A 33 -22.39 -15.64 -16.30
N LYS A 34 -23.46 -15.69 -17.10
CA LYS A 34 -23.72 -16.83 -18.00
C LYS A 34 -22.57 -17.01 -19.00
N SER A 35 -22.12 -15.92 -19.61
CA SER A 35 -21.00 -15.96 -20.56
C SER A 35 -19.70 -16.52 -19.94
N LEU A 36 -19.38 -16.12 -18.70
CA LEU A 36 -18.25 -16.67 -17.95
C LEU A 36 -18.44 -18.16 -17.61
N LYS A 37 -19.64 -18.55 -17.21
CA LYS A 37 -19.96 -19.94 -16.85
C LYS A 37 -19.90 -20.88 -18.06
N ASP A 38 -20.36 -20.42 -19.21
CA ASP A 38 -20.41 -21.17 -20.46
C ASP A 38 -19.09 -21.07 -21.26
N ASN A 39 -18.06 -20.44 -20.69
CA ASN A 39 -16.75 -20.18 -21.31
C ASN A 39 -16.82 -19.37 -22.63
N ASN A 40 -17.91 -18.64 -22.86
CA ASN A 40 -18.07 -17.72 -23.99
C ASN A 40 -17.28 -16.40 -23.79
N THR A 41 -16.87 -16.11 -22.56
CA THR A 41 -16.04 -14.95 -22.23
C THR A 41 -15.02 -15.36 -21.17
N ALA A 42 -13.76 -15.01 -21.37
CA ALA A 42 -12.69 -15.26 -20.40
C ALA A 42 -12.55 -14.10 -19.41
N ALA A 43 -12.12 -14.39 -18.19
CA ALA A 43 -11.84 -13.36 -17.17
C ALA A 43 -10.74 -12.37 -17.63
N SER A 44 -9.77 -12.84 -18.42
CA SER A 44 -8.72 -12.02 -19.03
C SER A 44 -9.27 -10.94 -19.97
N SER A 45 -10.38 -11.20 -20.65
CA SER A 45 -11.04 -10.19 -21.49
C SER A 45 -11.68 -9.07 -20.67
N LEU A 46 -12.17 -9.39 -19.46
CA LEU A 46 -12.68 -8.38 -18.53
C LEU A 46 -11.52 -7.55 -17.96
N PHE A 47 -10.39 -8.20 -17.66
CA PHE A 47 -9.16 -7.53 -17.24
C PHE A 47 -8.70 -6.51 -18.29
N ALA A 48 -8.58 -6.92 -19.55
CA ALA A 48 -8.18 -6.03 -20.64
C ALA A 48 -9.11 -4.82 -20.81
N ARG A 49 -10.42 -4.98 -20.57
CA ARG A 49 -11.38 -3.86 -20.62
C ARG A 49 -11.11 -2.84 -19.51
N VAL A 50 -10.96 -3.30 -18.27
CA VAL A 50 -10.66 -2.40 -17.13
C VAL A 50 -9.31 -1.71 -17.33
N LYS A 51 -8.28 -2.43 -17.78
CA LYS A 51 -6.97 -1.86 -18.12
C LYS A 51 -7.09 -0.71 -19.12
N LYS A 52 -7.85 -0.91 -20.20
CA LYS A 52 -8.12 0.11 -21.22
C LYS A 52 -8.84 1.35 -20.66
N ASP A 53 -9.74 1.18 -19.69
CA ASP A 53 -10.37 2.32 -19.04
C ASP A 53 -9.39 3.14 -18.20
N LEU A 54 -8.46 2.48 -17.50
CA LEU A 54 -7.39 3.17 -16.78
C LEU A 54 -6.47 3.95 -17.75
N GLU A 55 -6.05 3.32 -18.85
CA GLU A 55 -5.24 3.92 -19.92
C GLU A 55 -5.92 5.13 -20.60
N LYS A 56 -7.25 5.11 -20.67
CA LYS A 56 -8.06 6.21 -21.22
C LYS A 56 -8.03 7.42 -20.31
N HIS A 57 -8.13 7.23 -19.00
CA HIS A 57 -8.46 8.28 -18.04
C HIS A 57 -7.26 8.90 -17.32
N ALA A 58 -6.08 8.28 -17.35
CA ALA A 58 -4.87 8.89 -16.81
C ALA A 58 -3.60 8.38 -17.49
N THR A 59 -2.53 9.14 -17.33
CA THR A 59 -1.16 8.74 -17.66
C THR A 59 -0.47 8.29 -16.38
N LEU A 60 0.06 7.06 -16.38
CA LEU A 60 0.85 6.49 -15.29
C LEU A 60 2.34 6.50 -15.64
N PRO A 61 3.25 6.34 -14.65
CA PRO A 61 4.69 6.36 -14.89
C PRO A 61 5.17 5.36 -15.94
N THR A 62 4.61 4.15 -15.92
CA THR A 62 4.90 3.09 -16.88
C THR A 62 3.62 2.33 -17.21
N ASP A 63 3.60 1.65 -18.36
CA ASP A 63 2.43 0.86 -18.78
C ASP A 63 2.12 -0.31 -17.83
N ASP A 64 3.14 -0.80 -17.13
CA ASP A 64 3.01 -1.86 -16.12
C ASP A 64 2.07 -1.48 -14.96
N TYR A 65 1.94 -0.18 -14.68
CA TYR A 65 1.06 0.30 -13.62
C TYR A 65 -0.42 0.10 -13.98
N TYR A 66 -0.79 0.10 -15.26
CA TYR A 66 -2.19 -0.18 -15.65
C TYR A 66 -2.57 -1.62 -15.33
N SER A 67 -1.68 -2.59 -15.59
CA SER A 67 -1.90 -3.99 -15.21
C SER A 67 -1.96 -4.15 -13.70
N LEU A 68 -1.05 -3.50 -12.96
CA LEU A 68 -1.05 -3.51 -11.50
C LEU A 68 -2.35 -2.95 -10.89
N LEU A 69 -2.79 -1.77 -11.32
CA LEU A 69 -4.01 -1.15 -10.81
C LEU A 69 -5.27 -1.90 -11.26
N THR A 70 -5.23 -2.56 -12.42
CA THR A 70 -6.31 -3.46 -12.86
C THR A 70 -6.41 -4.68 -11.94
N ALA A 71 -5.28 -5.32 -11.61
CA ALA A 71 -5.24 -6.43 -10.66
C ALA A 71 -5.77 -6.00 -9.28
N TRP A 72 -5.38 -4.80 -8.83
CA TRP A 72 -5.91 -4.19 -7.61
C TRP A 72 -7.43 -4.01 -7.65
N ALA A 73 -7.98 -3.51 -8.76
CA ALA A 73 -9.42 -3.36 -8.95
C ALA A 73 -10.16 -4.70 -8.88
N PHE A 74 -9.65 -5.75 -9.53
CA PHE A 74 -10.20 -7.10 -9.44
C PHE A 74 -10.17 -7.64 -8.00
N ALA A 75 -9.05 -7.44 -7.30
CA ALA A 75 -8.90 -7.87 -5.92
C ALA A 75 -10.00 -7.27 -5.01
N THR A 76 -10.48 -6.04 -5.28
CA THR A 76 -11.56 -5.43 -4.47
C THR A 76 -12.85 -6.25 -4.44
N TYR A 77 -13.15 -6.99 -5.51
CA TYR A 77 -14.38 -7.79 -5.63
C TYR A 77 -14.33 -9.09 -4.84
N ARG A 78 -13.12 -9.60 -4.59
CA ARG A 78 -12.86 -10.75 -3.73
C ARG A 78 -11.97 -10.40 -2.55
N GLN A 79 -12.18 -9.20 -1.99
CA GLN A 79 -11.43 -8.74 -0.82
C GLN A 79 -11.50 -9.75 0.34
N ASP A 80 -12.57 -10.56 0.42
CA ASP A 80 -12.78 -11.68 1.35
C ASP A 80 -11.68 -12.75 1.32
N TRP A 81 -10.89 -12.83 0.26
CA TRP A 81 -9.77 -13.78 0.15
C TRP A 81 -8.49 -13.35 0.85
N PHE A 82 -8.32 -12.06 1.17
CA PHE A 82 -7.03 -11.55 1.62
C PHE A 82 -7.01 -11.20 3.10
N GLY A 83 -5.89 -11.51 3.75
CA GLY A 83 -5.53 -10.98 5.06
C GLY A 83 -5.00 -9.55 4.99
N TYR A 84 -4.36 -9.18 3.88
CA TYR A 84 -3.82 -7.85 3.64
C TYR A 84 -4.30 -7.29 2.31
N PHE A 85 -4.59 -5.99 2.26
CA PHE A 85 -5.00 -5.28 1.05
C PHE A 85 -4.22 -3.97 0.92
N PRO A 86 -3.37 -3.82 -0.10
CA PRO A 86 -2.53 -2.63 -0.23
C PRO A 86 -3.36 -1.36 -0.39
N ILE A 87 -2.99 -0.31 0.35
CA ILE A 87 -3.49 1.05 0.09
C ILE A 87 -2.82 1.57 -1.19
N VAL A 88 -3.57 2.14 -2.12
CA VAL A 88 -2.97 2.84 -3.29
C VAL A 88 -2.81 4.30 -2.92
N PHE A 89 -1.57 4.79 -2.86
CA PHE A 89 -1.28 6.20 -2.70
C PHE A 89 -0.99 6.81 -4.06
N LEU A 90 -1.75 7.83 -4.44
CA LEU A 90 -1.53 8.64 -5.62
C LEU A 90 -0.87 9.94 -5.16
N PHE A 91 0.43 10.05 -5.36
CA PHE A 91 1.23 11.17 -4.88
C PHE A 91 1.68 12.06 -6.03
N GLY A 92 1.63 13.38 -5.84
CA GLY A 92 2.18 14.33 -6.80
C GLY A 92 1.66 15.73 -6.56
N VAL A 93 2.18 16.72 -7.27
CA VAL A 93 1.65 18.09 -7.23
C VAL A 93 0.23 18.13 -7.83
N ALA A 94 -0.52 19.20 -7.56
CA ALA A 94 -1.82 19.44 -8.20
C ALA A 94 -1.74 19.28 -9.75
N GLU A 95 -2.87 18.99 -10.37
CA GLU A 95 -3.02 18.87 -11.84
C GLU A 95 -2.31 17.68 -12.52
N ARG A 96 -1.70 16.77 -11.76
CA ARG A 96 -1.05 15.56 -12.30
C ARG A 96 -1.98 14.35 -12.51
N GLY A 97 -3.27 14.58 -12.71
CA GLY A 97 -4.23 13.49 -12.99
C GLY A 97 -4.54 12.53 -11.83
N LYS A 98 -4.09 12.81 -10.58
CA LYS A 98 -4.41 12.01 -9.37
C LYS A 98 -5.90 11.71 -9.23
N ASN A 99 -6.73 12.76 -9.35
CA ASN A 99 -8.18 12.61 -9.19
C ASN A 99 -8.77 11.78 -10.32
N ARG A 100 -8.26 11.94 -11.55
CA ARG A 100 -8.75 11.15 -12.70
C ARG A 100 -8.50 9.67 -12.50
N ILE A 101 -7.27 9.25 -12.18
CA ILE A 101 -7.00 7.83 -11.96
C ILE A 101 -7.71 7.31 -10.70
N GLY A 102 -7.75 8.11 -9.63
CA GLY A 102 -8.42 7.74 -8.38
C GLY A 102 -9.92 7.52 -8.56
N ASP A 103 -10.60 8.43 -9.27
CA ASP A 103 -12.02 8.31 -9.59
C ASP A 103 -12.28 7.13 -10.53
N THR A 104 -11.48 6.95 -11.59
CA THR A 104 -11.62 5.77 -12.48
C THR A 104 -11.49 4.49 -11.68
N LEU A 105 -10.46 4.38 -10.84
CA LEU A 105 -10.21 3.20 -10.03
C LEU A 105 -11.34 2.97 -9.01
N ALA A 106 -11.86 4.02 -8.37
CA ALA A 106 -13.02 3.93 -7.48
C ALA A 106 -14.30 3.50 -8.24
N TYR A 107 -14.55 4.05 -9.43
CA TYR A 107 -15.74 3.72 -10.21
C TYR A 107 -15.74 2.27 -10.69
N VAL A 108 -14.59 1.71 -11.10
CA VAL A 108 -14.52 0.30 -11.49
C VAL A 108 -14.46 -0.66 -10.30
N SER A 109 -14.02 -0.21 -9.12
CA SER A 109 -13.84 -1.05 -7.92
C SER A 109 -15.15 -1.39 -7.21
N TYR A 110 -15.09 -2.44 -6.38
CA TYR A 110 -16.21 -2.92 -5.61
C TYR A 110 -16.72 -1.85 -4.64
N ARG A 111 -17.98 -1.41 -4.86
CA ARG A 111 -18.67 -0.39 -4.07
C ARG A 111 -17.86 0.89 -3.90
N GLY A 112 -17.05 1.25 -4.90
CA GLY A 112 -16.13 2.37 -4.79
C GLY A 112 -16.80 3.72 -4.94
N PHE A 113 -16.37 4.67 -4.10
CA PHE A 113 -16.78 6.08 -4.14
C PHE A 113 -15.69 7.00 -3.58
N THR A 114 -15.80 8.28 -3.93
CA THR A 114 -14.86 9.34 -3.57
C THR A 114 -15.33 10.13 -2.36
N THR A 115 -14.42 10.49 -1.48
CA THR A 115 -14.68 11.32 -0.32
C THR A 115 -13.48 12.18 0.04
N GLU A 116 -13.72 13.38 0.54
CA GLU A 116 -12.68 14.20 1.14
C GLU A 116 -12.61 14.02 2.67
N THR A 117 -13.58 13.32 3.27
CA THR A 117 -13.65 13.20 4.73
C THR A 117 -12.72 12.11 5.24
N VAL A 118 -12.00 12.44 6.30
CA VAL A 118 -11.25 11.47 7.12
C VAL A 118 -11.79 11.46 8.54
N ASN A 119 -13.03 11.89 8.73
CA ASN A 119 -13.68 11.81 10.04
C ASN A 119 -13.91 10.34 10.39
N GLU A 120 -13.58 9.96 11.62
CA GLU A 120 -13.67 8.57 12.08
C GLU A 120 -15.07 7.98 11.95
N ALA A 121 -16.11 8.71 12.37
CA ALA A 121 -17.47 8.19 12.40
C ALA A 121 -17.95 7.73 11.00
N PRO A 122 -17.90 8.56 9.93
CA PRO A 122 -18.19 8.08 8.57
C PRO A 122 -17.32 6.90 8.14
N LEU A 123 -16.01 6.92 8.42
CA LEU A 123 -15.11 5.82 8.03
C LEU A 123 -15.51 4.49 8.68
N PHE A 124 -15.91 4.49 9.96
CA PHE A 124 -16.41 3.30 10.63
C PHE A 124 -17.70 2.80 10.04
N TRP A 125 -18.66 3.69 9.78
CA TRP A 125 -19.94 3.29 9.18
C TRP A 125 -19.72 2.65 7.81
N TRP A 126 -18.85 3.24 6.99
CA TRP A 126 -18.55 2.69 5.69
C TRP A 126 -17.83 1.35 5.80
N ALA A 127 -16.78 1.24 6.60
CA ALA A 127 -16.03 0.00 6.73
C ALA A 127 -16.87 -1.15 7.31
N ASP A 128 -17.54 -0.91 8.44
CA ASP A 128 -18.26 -1.92 9.22
C ASP A 128 -19.50 -2.47 8.47
N TYR A 129 -20.24 -1.60 7.78
CA TYR A 129 -21.49 -2.01 7.11
C TYR A 129 -21.34 -2.34 5.62
N PHE A 130 -20.44 -1.64 4.91
CA PHE A 130 -20.42 -1.73 3.44
C PHE A 130 -19.14 -2.33 2.88
N GLN A 131 -18.04 -2.34 3.64
CA GLN A 131 -16.70 -2.70 3.18
C GLN A 131 -16.39 -2.15 1.77
N PRO A 132 -16.57 -0.84 1.52
CA PRO A 132 -16.43 -0.25 0.20
C PRO A 132 -14.96 0.00 -0.11
N THR A 133 -14.70 0.21 -1.39
CA THR A 133 -13.46 0.87 -1.82
C THR A 133 -13.56 2.36 -1.53
N LEU A 134 -12.74 2.87 -0.62
CA LEU A 134 -12.71 4.30 -0.30
C LEU A 134 -11.66 5.02 -1.12
N PHE A 135 -12.04 6.02 -1.90
CA PHE A 135 -11.09 6.98 -2.46
C PHE A 135 -11.10 8.27 -1.66
N VAL A 136 -9.99 8.53 -0.95
CA VAL A 136 -9.79 9.71 -0.11
C VAL A 136 -8.95 10.73 -0.86
N ASP A 137 -9.57 11.84 -1.26
CA ASP A 137 -8.86 12.96 -1.92
C ASP A 137 -8.59 14.09 -0.93
N VAL A 138 -7.32 14.29 -0.57
CA VAL A 138 -6.91 15.26 0.45
C VAL A 138 -5.55 15.87 0.14
N VAL A 139 -5.43 17.19 0.29
CA VAL A 139 -4.14 17.88 0.07
C VAL A 139 -3.02 17.29 0.92
N ASN A 140 -3.25 17.11 2.23
CA ASN A 140 -2.28 16.56 3.17
C ASN A 140 -2.96 15.50 4.04
N ILE A 141 -2.69 14.22 3.75
CA ILE A 141 -3.28 13.10 4.49
C ILE A 141 -2.79 13.06 5.94
N ASN A 142 -1.52 13.34 6.20
CA ASN A 142 -0.92 13.23 7.53
C ASN A 142 -1.55 14.21 8.51
N LYS A 143 -1.64 15.49 8.11
CA LYS A 143 -2.24 16.56 8.92
C LYS A 143 -3.71 16.31 9.12
N LYS A 144 -4.45 15.93 8.07
CA LYS A 144 -5.90 15.73 8.16
C LYS A 144 -6.27 14.53 9.02
N ALA A 145 -5.58 13.40 8.85
CA ALA A 145 -5.80 12.20 9.65
C ALA A 145 -5.45 12.43 11.13
N SER A 146 -4.31 13.08 11.40
CA SER A 146 -3.90 13.41 12.77
C SER A 146 -4.89 14.36 13.46
N ALA A 147 -5.32 15.42 12.77
CA ALA A 147 -6.28 16.37 13.30
C ALA A 147 -7.67 15.77 13.57
N LYS A 148 -8.00 14.64 12.93
CA LYS A 148 -9.29 13.95 13.06
C LYS A 148 -9.22 12.66 13.86
N GLY A 149 -8.04 12.29 14.38
CA GLY A 149 -7.83 11.05 15.13
C GLY A 149 -7.85 9.77 14.28
N SER A 150 -8.11 9.86 12.97
CA SER A 150 -8.44 8.71 12.12
C SER A 150 -7.23 7.97 11.54
N LEU A 151 -6.03 8.30 11.96
CA LEU A 151 -4.80 7.66 11.48
C LEU A 151 -4.77 6.16 11.80
N ASP A 152 -5.27 5.76 12.97
CA ASP A 152 -5.40 4.34 13.36
C ASP A 152 -6.40 3.59 12.47
N VAL A 153 -7.51 4.23 12.12
CA VAL A 153 -8.53 3.71 11.19
C VAL A 153 -7.90 3.47 9.82
N LEU A 154 -7.28 4.50 9.24
CA LEU A 154 -6.62 4.42 7.93
C LEU A 154 -5.49 3.38 7.92
N CYS A 155 -4.67 3.35 8.97
CA CYS A 155 -3.62 2.36 9.15
C CYS A 155 -4.16 0.94 9.41
N GLY A 156 -5.41 0.79 9.83
CA GLY A 156 -6.05 -0.51 10.07
C GLY A 156 -6.72 -1.07 8.81
N ARG A 157 -7.09 -0.23 7.84
CA ARG A 157 -7.83 -0.67 6.64
C ARG A 157 -7.11 -1.72 5.80
N PHE A 158 -5.78 -1.74 5.83
CA PHE A 158 -4.97 -2.67 5.04
C PHE A 158 -4.94 -4.11 5.59
N GLU A 159 -5.33 -4.36 6.85
CA GLU A 159 -5.14 -5.65 7.52
C GLU A 159 -6.46 -6.16 8.11
N ARG A 160 -6.88 -7.33 7.64
CA ARG A 160 -8.15 -7.97 8.03
C ARG A 160 -8.11 -8.38 9.49
N GLY A 161 -9.22 -8.17 10.19
CA GLY A 161 -9.35 -8.53 11.60
C GLY A 161 -8.79 -7.47 12.55
N LYS A 162 -8.12 -6.42 12.06
CA LYS A 162 -7.85 -5.22 12.86
C LYS A 162 -9.18 -4.60 13.27
N LYS A 163 -9.37 -4.45 14.57
CA LYS A 163 -10.52 -3.75 15.13
C LYS A 163 -10.09 -2.46 15.79
N VAL A 164 -10.91 -1.44 15.60
CA VAL A 164 -10.74 -0.16 16.25
C VAL A 164 -11.86 0.01 17.27
N ILE A 165 -11.49 0.24 18.53
CA ILE A 165 -12.43 0.38 19.63
C ILE A 165 -12.69 1.87 19.86
N ARG A 166 -13.97 2.23 19.99
CA ARG A 166 -14.41 3.56 20.40
C ARG A 166 -15.38 3.44 21.56
N VAL A 167 -15.32 4.43 22.45
CA VAL A 167 -16.19 4.53 23.63
C VAL A 167 -17.33 5.48 23.30
N ASN A 168 -18.57 5.03 23.46
CA ASN A 168 -19.74 5.89 23.41
C ASN A 168 -19.96 6.50 24.80
N PRO A 169 -19.80 7.83 24.97
CA PRO A 169 -19.91 8.48 26.28
C PRO A 169 -21.34 8.44 26.84
N ASP A 170 -22.36 8.26 26.00
CA ASP A 170 -23.77 8.24 26.41
C ASP A 170 -24.20 6.89 27.00
N LYS A 171 -23.30 5.90 27.00
CA LYS A 171 -23.54 4.56 27.53
C LYS A 171 -22.57 4.27 28.67
N THR A 172 -23.00 3.43 29.62
CA THR A 172 -22.17 3.01 30.75
C THR A 172 -21.74 1.54 30.59
N SER A 173 -20.66 1.16 31.27
CA SER A 173 -20.12 -0.22 31.27
C SER A 173 -19.70 -0.72 29.88
N PHE A 174 -19.61 -2.03 29.67
CA PHE A 174 -19.23 -2.66 28.40
C PHE A 174 -20.13 -2.26 27.22
N ALA A 175 -21.36 -1.80 27.45
CA ALA A 175 -22.24 -1.28 26.41
C ALA A 175 -21.71 0.02 25.76
N ALA A 176 -20.78 0.71 26.42
CA ALA A 176 -20.08 1.88 25.89
C ALA A 176 -19.02 1.50 24.85
N LEU A 177 -18.48 0.27 24.88
CA LEU A 177 -17.44 -0.15 23.97
C LEU A 177 -18.05 -0.63 22.66
N ARG A 178 -17.74 0.06 21.56
CA ARG A 178 -18.02 -0.42 20.21
C ARG A 178 -16.71 -0.75 19.50
N SER A 179 -16.62 -1.97 19.03
CA SER A 179 -15.52 -2.45 18.20
C SER A 179 -15.95 -2.39 16.74
N HIS A 180 -15.16 -1.75 15.90
CA HIS A 180 -15.43 -1.60 14.47
C HIS A 180 -14.42 -2.39 13.64
N ASP A 181 -14.89 -3.13 12.64
CA ASP A 181 -14.01 -3.59 11.56
C ASP A 181 -13.70 -2.42 10.63
N VAL A 182 -12.43 -2.25 10.28
CA VAL A 182 -11.95 -1.15 9.44
C VAL A 182 -11.38 -1.63 8.12
N PHE A 183 -11.25 -2.94 7.92
CA PHE A 183 -10.64 -3.51 6.72
C PHE A 183 -11.36 -3.09 5.44
N GLY A 184 -10.58 -2.75 4.41
CA GLY A 184 -11.11 -2.59 3.06
C GLY A 184 -10.19 -1.84 2.10
N PRO A 185 -10.39 -2.01 0.78
CA PRO A 185 -9.67 -1.30 -0.25
C PRO A 185 -9.70 0.21 -0.03
N THR A 186 -8.54 0.84 -0.22
CA THR A 186 -8.36 2.27 0.04
C THR A 186 -7.43 2.87 -1.00
N ILE A 187 -7.85 3.99 -1.57
CA ILE A 187 -7.07 4.85 -2.47
C ILE A 187 -6.93 6.19 -1.75
N ILE A 188 -5.73 6.78 -1.76
CA ILE A 188 -5.47 8.08 -1.15
C ILE A 188 -4.76 8.95 -2.18
N ALA A 189 -5.41 10.00 -2.67
CA ALA A 189 -4.75 11.05 -3.43
C ALA A 189 -4.26 12.13 -2.48
N THR A 190 -2.98 12.51 -2.61
CA THR A 190 -2.40 13.54 -1.77
C THR A 190 -1.24 14.28 -2.42
N ASN A 191 -0.98 15.51 -1.96
CA ASN A 191 0.11 16.35 -2.42
C ASN A 191 1.37 16.23 -1.57
N GLU A 192 1.26 15.61 -0.38
CA GLU A 192 2.37 15.38 0.53
C GLU A 192 2.62 13.88 0.72
N LEU A 193 3.87 13.49 0.93
CA LEU A 193 4.20 12.08 1.15
C LEU A 193 3.51 11.57 2.43
N PRO A 194 2.84 10.40 2.38
CA PRO A 194 2.28 9.78 3.57
C PRO A 194 3.37 9.48 4.59
N GLU A 195 3.07 9.65 5.87
CA GLU A 195 3.97 9.26 6.96
C GLU A 195 4.28 7.76 6.92
N GLU A 196 5.41 7.35 7.50
CA GLU A 196 5.93 5.98 7.43
C GLU A 196 4.91 4.90 7.83
N ARG A 197 4.08 5.20 8.84
CA ARG A 197 3.03 4.27 9.28
C ARG A 197 2.04 4.00 8.14
N LEU A 198 1.60 5.02 7.39
CA LEU A 198 0.73 4.81 6.25
C LEU A 198 1.50 4.26 5.04
N SER A 199 2.63 4.87 4.70
CA SER A 199 3.36 4.57 3.47
C SER A 199 3.81 3.12 3.39
N THR A 200 4.16 2.49 4.52
CA THR A 200 4.57 1.08 4.58
C THR A 200 3.46 0.07 4.24
N ARG A 201 2.19 0.49 4.27
CA ARG A 201 0.99 -0.37 4.10
C ARG A 201 0.41 -0.36 2.68
N GLY A 202 1.10 0.29 1.74
CA GLY A 202 0.57 0.50 0.42
C GLY A 202 1.61 0.64 -0.69
N LEU A 203 1.06 0.94 -1.86
CA LEU A 203 1.73 1.15 -3.15
C LEU A 203 1.76 2.66 -3.41
N LEU A 204 2.94 3.27 -3.42
CA LEU A 204 3.10 4.71 -3.64
C LEU A 204 3.34 5.01 -5.12
N VAL A 205 2.28 5.36 -5.84
CA VAL A 205 2.35 5.77 -7.24
C VAL A 205 2.68 7.26 -7.30
N VAL A 206 3.89 7.59 -7.73
CA VAL A 206 4.30 8.98 -8.01
C VAL A 206 3.75 9.38 -9.38
N MET A 207 2.77 10.28 -9.41
CA MET A 207 2.12 10.70 -10.65
C MET A 207 3.05 11.56 -11.52
N PRO A 208 3.24 11.19 -12.80
CA PRO A 208 4.07 11.95 -13.70
C PRO A 208 3.36 13.24 -14.11
N GLU A 209 4.13 14.19 -14.65
CA GLU A 209 3.54 15.27 -15.43
C GLU A 209 3.05 14.70 -16.76
N SER A 210 1.84 15.07 -17.19
CA SER A 210 1.25 14.57 -18.42
C SER A 210 0.71 15.71 -19.25
N GLN A 211 1.22 15.83 -20.48
CA GLN A 211 0.66 16.72 -21.49
C GLN A 211 -0.51 16.07 -22.26
N ARG A 212 -0.71 14.75 -22.10
CA ARG A 212 -1.84 14.03 -22.70
C ARG A 212 -3.14 14.46 -22.04
N TYR A 213 -4.09 14.91 -22.85
CA TYR A 213 -5.46 15.10 -22.40
C TYR A 213 -6.10 13.73 -22.12
N SER A 214 -6.59 13.56 -20.90
CA SER A 214 -7.42 12.42 -20.50
C SER A 214 -8.80 12.93 -20.12
N PRO A 215 -9.89 12.42 -20.72
CA PRO A 215 -11.23 12.85 -20.35
C PRO A 215 -11.51 12.52 -18.88
N PRO A 216 -12.27 13.37 -18.16
CA PRO A 216 -12.68 13.05 -16.79
C PRO A 216 -13.51 11.76 -16.80
N PRO A 217 -13.26 10.82 -15.88
CA PRO A 217 -14.08 9.62 -15.78
C PRO A 217 -15.47 9.99 -15.26
N ARG A 218 -16.48 9.28 -15.74
CA ARG A 218 -17.84 9.41 -15.25
C ARG A 218 -18.33 8.08 -14.70
N GLY A 219 -18.94 8.12 -13.51
CA GLY A 219 -19.39 6.91 -12.82
C GLY A 219 -20.49 6.15 -13.58
N ASP A 220 -21.30 6.85 -14.36
CA ASP A 220 -22.32 6.27 -15.24
C ASP A 220 -21.72 5.56 -16.47
N GLU A 221 -20.57 6.03 -16.98
CA GLU A 221 -19.86 5.36 -18.08
C GLU A 221 -19.16 4.08 -17.64
N LEU A 222 -18.67 4.04 -16.39
CA LEU A 222 -17.90 2.91 -15.83
C LEU A 222 -18.76 1.90 -15.04
N VAL A 223 -20.07 2.14 -14.96
CA VAL A 223 -21.02 1.24 -14.26
C VAL A 223 -21.06 -0.16 -14.89
N ASN A 224 -20.81 -0.25 -16.20
CA ASN A 224 -20.80 -1.51 -16.94
C ASN A 224 -19.62 -2.39 -16.53
N GLN A 225 -18.44 -1.81 -16.32
CA GLN A 225 -17.25 -2.49 -15.83
C GLN A 225 -17.50 -3.03 -14.43
N ARG A 226 -18.16 -2.24 -13.58
CA ARG A 226 -18.60 -2.68 -12.26
C ARG A 226 -19.57 -3.87 -12.33
N ALA A 227 -20.52 -3.84 -13.27
CA ALA A 227 -21.42 -4.97 -13.51
C ALA A 227 -20.64 -6.23 -13.97
N MET A 228 -19.68 -6.08 -14.88
CA MET A 228 -18.82 -7.18 -15.34
C MET A 228 -18.01 -7.80 -14.20
N LEU A 229 -17.38 -6.98 -13.35
CA LEU A 229 -16.58 -7.49 -12.23
C LEU A 229 -17.48 -8.04 -11.11
N THR A 230 -18.70 -7.53 -10.96
CA THR A 230 -19.72 -8.14 -10.07
C THR A 230 -20.14 -9.51 -10.59
N ALA A 231 -20.29 -9.69 -11.90
CA ALA A 231 -20.54 -10.98 -12.51
C ALA A 231 -19.37 -11.95 -12.30
N TRP A 232 -18.13 -11.48 -12.44
CA TRP A 232 -16.93 -12.25 -12.13
C TRP A 232 -16.88 -12.68 -10.65
N ARG A 233 -17.21 -11.78 -9.72
CA ARG A 233 -17.37 -12.11 -8.30
C ARG A 233 -18.37 -13.24 -8.09
N ARG A 234 -19.56 -13.14 -8.70
CA ARG A 234 -20.57 -14.19 -8.60
C ARG A 234 -20.07 -15.50 -9.18
N TRP A 235 -19.46 -15.46 -10.36
CA TRP A 235 -18.86 -16.62 -11.02
C TRP A 235 -17.88 -17.33 -10.09
N THR A 236 -16.87 -16.63 -9.58
CA THR A 236 -15.86 -17.21 -8.66
C THR A 236 -16.48 -17.81 -7.38
N MET A 237 -17.54 -17.21 -6.84
CA MET A 237 -18.25 -17.77 -5.67
C MET A 237 -19.03 -19.05 -5.99
N THR A 238 -19.68 -19.10 -7.16
CA THR A 238 -20.55 -20.22 -7.54
C THR A 238 -19.80 -21.41 -8.14
N THR A 239 -18.63 -21.17 -8.73
CA THR A 239 -17.81 -22.23 -9.34
C THR A 239 -16.68 -22.71 -8.42
N GLY A 240 -16.58 -22.17 -7.20
CA GLY A 240 -15.60 -22.60 -6.21
C GLY A 240 -14.15 -22.26 -6.60
N GLN A 241 -13.93 -21.18 -7.35
CA GLN A 241 -12.59 -20.70 -7.66
C GLN A 241 -11.84 -20.37 -6.37
N THR A 242 -10.55 -20.68 -6.34
CA THR A 242 -9.67 -20.43 -5.20
C THR A 242 -8.37 -19.79 -5.67
N LEU A 243 -7.69 -19.08 -4.77
CA LEU A 243 -6.35 -18.58 -5.03
C LEU A 243 -5.34 -19.71 -4.82
N ASP A 244 -4.29 -19.73 -5.64
CA ASP A 244 -3.14 -20.62 -5.43
C ASP A 244 -2.28 -20.10 -4.26
N PRO A 245 -2.24 -20.82 -3.11
CA PRO A 245 -1.47 -20.39 -1.96
C PRO A 245 0.04 -20.49 -2.18
N SER A 246 0.49 -21.23 -3.20
CA SER A 246 1.91 -21.40 -3.52
C SER A 246 2.54 -20.16 -4.15
N ILE A 247 1.73 -19.23 -4.67
CA ILE A 247 2.20 -17.97 -5.23
C ILE A 247 2.52 -17.00 -4.08
N PRO A 248 3.81 -16.69 -3.82
CA PRO A 248 4.17 -15.78 -2.74
C PRO A 248 3.93 -14.33 -3.15
N GLY A 249 4.01 -13.38 -2.21
CA GLY A 249 4.27 -11.99 -2.55
C GLY A 249 5.71 -11.78 -3.05
N LEU A 250 6.03 -10.56 -3.47
CA LEU A 250 7.40 -10.20 -3.81
C LEU A 250 8.20 -9.82 -2.56
N ARG A 251 9.51 -10.07 -2.63
CA ARG A 251 10.48 -9.73 -1.57
C ARG A 251 10.05 -10.34 -0.22
N SER A 252 10.19 -9.59 0.87
CA SER A 252 9.96 -10.08 2.23
C SER A 252 9.16 -9.10 3.11
N GLY A 253 8.70 -9.61 4.25
CA GLY A 253 7.99 -8.83 5.26
C GLY A 253 6.71 -8.20 4.71
N ARG A 254 6.43 -6.96 5.12
CA ARG A 254 5.18 -6.27 4.75
C ARG A 254 4.99 -6.09 3.24
N TRP A 255 6.07 -6.03 2.46
CA TRP A 255 5.94 -5.92 1.00
C TRP A 255 5.38 -7.21 0.41
N GLN A 256 5.83 -8.37 0.91
CA GLN A 256 5.30 -9.66 0.52
C GLN A 256 3.81 -9.76 0.87
N ASP A 257 3.44 -9.38 2.10
CA ASP A 257 2.05 -9.43 2.58
C ASP A 257 1.08 -8.65 1.67
N ILE A 258 1.44 -7.42 1.30
CA ILE A 258 0.54 -6.55 0.52
C ILE A 258 0.57 -6.84 -0.99
N THR A 259 1.56 -7.59 -1.49
CA THR A 259 1.67 -7.90 -2.93
C THR A 259 1.18 -9.29 -3.29
N GLN A 260 1.17 -10.24 -2.35
CA GLN A 260 0.77 -11.63 -2.60
C GLN A 260 -0.62 -11.73 -3.24
N GLY A 261 -1.62 -11.05 -2.64
CA GLY A 261 -2.99 -11.11 -3.13
C GLY A 261 -3.14 -10.59 -4.56
N LEU A 262 -2.35 -9.58 -4.94
CA LEU A 262 -2.36 -9.03 -6.30
C LEU A 262 -1.81 -10.05 -7.30
N ARG A 263 -0.69 -10.70 -6.98
CA ARG A 263 -0.11 -11.75 -7.86
C ARG A 263 -1.02 -12.95 -8.02
N GLN A 264 -1.64 -13.39 -6.93
CA GLN A 264 -2.60 -14.49 -6.93
C GLN A 264 -3.83 -14.16 -7.79
N ILE A 265 -4.38 -12.94 -7.68
CA ILE A 265 -5.49 -12.49 -8.51
C ILE A 265 -5.09 -12.42 -9.98
N THR A 266 -3.93 -11.83 -10.29
CA THR A 266 -3.46 -11.74 -11.67
C THR A 266 -3.30 -13.12 -12.28
N THR A 267 -2.73 -14.07 -11.56
CA THR A 267 -2.56 -15.45 -12.04
C THR A 267 -3.91 -16.13 -12.31
N LEU A 268 -4.92 -15.89 -11.48
CA LEU A 268 -6.26 -16.43 -11.67
C LEU A 268 -7.00 -15.80 -12.85
N VAL A 269 -6.85 -14.49 -13.06
CA VAL A 269 -7.69 -13.71 -13.97
C VAL A 269 -7.04 -13.47 -15.33
N ALA A 270 -5.76 -13.13 -15.34
CA ALA A 270 -4.98 -12.73 -16.51
C ALA A 270 -3.51 -13.15 -16.33
N PRO A 271 -3.18 -14.46 -16.41
CA PRO A 271 -1.83 -14.96 -16.14
C PRO A 271 -0.76 -14.31 -17.02
N ASP A 272 -1.10 -13.98 -18.28
CA ASP A 272 -0.19 -13.31 -19.22
C ASP A 272 0.22 -11.89 -18.76
N GLU A 273 -0.54 -11.27 -17.86
CA GLU A 273 -0.26 -9.94 -17.30
C GLU A 273 0.57 -10.01 -16.00
N LEU A 274 0.86 -11.20 -15.47
CA LEU A 274 1.61 -11.37 -14.21
C LEU A 274 3.00 -10.73 -14.28
N ALA A 275 3.71 -10.89 -15.40
CA ALA A 275 5.02 -10.29 -15.59
C ALA A 275 4.96 -8.75 -15.57
N SER A 276 3.89 -8.16 -16.11
CA SER A 276 3.67 -6.72 -16.09
C SER A 276 3.36 -6.21 -14.67
N VAL A 277 2.51 -6.94 -13.94
CA VAL A 277 2.22 -6.65 -12.53
C VAL A 277 3.49 -6.75 -11.67
N ASP A 278 4.30 -7.79 -11.85
CA ASP A 278 5.54 -7.98 -11.08
C ASP A 278 6.55 -6.86 -11.37
N ARG A 279 6.72 -6.43 -12.63
CA ARG A 279 7.56 -5.26 -12.95
C ARG A 279 7.03 -3.96 -12.33
N GLY A 280 5.72 -3.72 -12.37
CA GLY A 280 5.11 -2.55 -11.72
C GLY A 280 5.34 -2.54 -10.20
N LEU A 281 5.25 -3.71 -9.56
CA LEU A 281 5.55 -3.86 -8.14
C LEU A 281 7.03 -3.67 -7.84
N GLU A 282 7.94 -4.23 -8.63
CA GLU A 282 9.38 -4.02 -8.42
C GLU A 282 9.77 -2.55 -8.59
N HIS A 283 9.22 -1.86 -9.60
CA HIS A 283 9.44 -0.42 -9.77
C HIS A 283 9.01 0.37 -8.51
N LEU A 284 7.80 0.11 -7.99
CA LEU A 284 7.33 0.73 -6.74
C LEU A 284 8.19 0.39 -5.52
N TYR A 285 8.73 -0.83 -5.47
CA TYR A 285 9.64 -1.24 -4.41
C TYR A 285 10.93 -0.42 -4.46
N HIS A 286 11.53 -0.28 -5.64
CA HIS A 286 12.73 0.51 -5.85
C HIS A 286 12.51 2.00 -5.55
N GLU A 287 11.38 2.59 -5.96
CA GLU A 287 11.02 3.97 -5.60
C GLU A 287 10.94 4.15 -4.07
N ARG A 288 10.32 3.19 -3.37
CA ARG A 288 10.27 3.19 -1.90
C ARG A 288 11.67 3.09 -1.30
N GLN A 289 12.55 2.29 -1.88
CA GLN A 289 13.92 2.16 -1.39
C GLN A 289 14.73 3.44 -1.61
N GLY A 290 14.61 4.09 -2.77
CA GLY A 290 15.22 5.40 -3.02
C GLY A 290 14.72 6.51 -2.07
N GLN A 291 13.51 6.38 -1.50
CA GLN A 291 13.07 7.27 -0.42
C GLN A 291 13.71 6.91 0.92
N LYS A 292 13.89 5.61 1.20
CA LYS A 292 14.56 5.14 2.41
C LYS A 292 16.04 5.46 2.44
N SER A 293 16.74 5.42 1.31
CA SER A 293 18.15 5.80 1.21
C SER A 293 18.42 7.24 1.62
N ARG A 294 17.39 8.09 1.61
CA ARG A 294 17.43 9.49 2.03
C ARG A 294 16.97 9.71 3.48
N THR A 295 16.76 8.63 4.24
CA THR A 295 16.34 8.71 5.63
C THR A 295 17.52 8.89 6.56
N VAL A 296 17.23 9.40 7.76
CA VAL A 296 18.20 9.54 8.83
C VAL A 296 18.85 8.20 9.21
N ASP A 297 18.12 7.07 9.10
CA ASP A 297 18.69 5.75 9.35
C ASP A 297 19.65 5.31 8.24
N ALA A 298 19.36 5.67 6.98
CA ALA A 298 20.29 5.42 5.87
C ALA A 298 21.59 6.23 6.03
N GLU A 299 21.50 7.49 6.48
CA GLU A 299 22.69 8.29 6.81
C GLU A 299 23.51 7.66 7.94
N LEU A 300 22.85 7.04 8.93
CA LEU A 300 23.52 6.28 9.98
C LEU A 300 24.21 5.04 9.43
N ILE A 301 23.56 4.26 8.57
CA ILE A 301 24.14 3.06 7.93
C ILE A 301 25.38 3.44 7.11
N GLN A 302 25.30 4.50 6.29
CA GLN A 302 26.46 4.99 5.53
C GLN A 302 27.59 5.48 6.44
N ALA A 303 27.28 6.10 7.60
CA ALA A 303 28.30 6.45 8.59
C ALA A 303 29.00 5.21 9.15
N LEU A 304 28.27 4.12 9.41
CA LEU A 304 28.85 2.84 9.85
C LEU A 304 29.76 2.23 8.78
N ARG A 305 29.32 2.25 7.51
CA ARG A 305 30.08 1.76 6.36
C ARG A 305 31.44 2.45 6.25
N ILE A 306 31.44 3.79 6.23
CA ILE A 306 32.68 4.58 6.14
C ILE A 306 33.60 4.30 7.32
N LEU A 307 33.05 4.16 8.53
CA LEU A 307 33.84 3.84 9.73
C LEU A 307 34.47 2.44 9.68
N LEU A 308 33.92 1.51 8.91
CA LEU A 308 34.49 0.17 8.69
C LEU A 308 35.45 0.14 7.50
N GLU A 309 35.15 0.86 6.41
CA GLU A 309 36.00 0.97 5.21
C GLU A 309 37.27 1.80 5.48
N GLY A 310 37.17 2.86 6.29
CA GLY A 310 38.29 3.71 6.69
C GLY A 310 39.31 3.04 7.62
N GLN A 311 39.20 1.73 7.85
CA GLN A 311 40.07 0.99 8.75
C GLN A 311 41.28 0.40 8.02
N GLY A 312 42.44 1.00 8.24
CA GLY A 312 43.70 0.30 8.11
C GLY A 312 43.83 -0.88 9.10
N PRO A 313 44.97 -1.62 9.11
CA PRO A 313 45.11 -2.95 9.73
C PRO A 313 44.99 -3.07 11.27
N LEU A 314 44.50 -2.06 11.99
CA LEU A 314 44.61 -1.92 13.45
C LEU A 314 43.27 -1.86 14.22
N GLY A 315 42.31 -2.69 13.83
CA GLY A 315 41.57 -3.48 14.83
C GLY A 315 40.41 -2.83 15.58
N TRP A 316 39.40 -2.35 14.85
CA TRP A 316 38.02 -2.41 15.37
C TRP A 316 37.26 -3.48 14.58
N ALA A 317 37.69 -4.75 14.74
CA ALA A 317 36.94 -5.91 14.28
C ALA A 317 35.47 -5.72 14.66
N ASP A 318 34.59 -5.55 13.67
CA ASP A 318 33.13 -5.38 13.75
C ASP A 318 32.55 -4.61 14.95
N ARG A 319 33.33 -3.77 15.64
CA ARG A 319 32.96 -3.18 16.94
C ARG A 319 33.30 -1.71 16.95
N LEU A 320 32.29 -0.87 16.77
CA LEU A 320 32.50 0.57 16.63
C LEU A 320 32.18 1.33 17.93
N PRO A 321 33.03 2.27 18.38
CA PRO A 321 32.73 3.13 19.53
C PRO A 321 31.51 4.01 19.32
N SER A 322 30.75 4.25 20.39
CA SER A 322 29.59 5.13 20.32
C SER A 322 29.96 6.59 20.02
N ASP A 323 31.12 7.06 20.49
CA ASP A 323 31.67 8.38 20.18
C ASP A 323 32.03 8.51 18.70
N SER A 324 32.72 7.52 18.13
CA SER A 324 33.07 7.51 16.70
C SER A 324 31.83 7.49 15.80
N ILE A 325 30.82 6.65 16.11
CA ILE A 325 29.57 6.60 15.36
C ILE A 325 28.84 7.94 15.44
N LEU A 326 28.75 8.55 16.63
CA LEU A 326 28.11 9.86 16.79
C LEU A 326 28.78 10.92 15.92
N THR A 327 30.10 11.02 15.95
CA THR A 327 30.85 12.01 15.15
C THR A 327 30.65 11.81 13.66
N ALA A 328 30.78 10.57 13.16
CA ALA A 328 30.56 10.26 11.76
C ALA A 328 29.12 10.56 11.33
N PHE A 329 28.15 10.22 12.17
CA PHE A 329 26.74 10.49 11.90
C PHE A 329 26.44 11.99 11.86
N GLN A 330 26.89 12.77 12.84
CA GLN A 330 26.70 14.23 12.89
C GLN A 330 27.30 14.92 11.65
N ALA A 331 28.48 14.49 11.22
CA ALA A 331 29.12 15.02 10.01
C ALA A 331 28.29 14.80 8.75
N ARG A 332 27.56 13.68 8.65
CA ARG A 332 26.70 13.38 7.51
C ARG A 332 25.38 14.14 7.52
N VAL A 333 24.70 14.19 8.66
CA VAL A 333 23.39 14.86 8.76
C VAL A 333 23.49 16.38 8.92
N GLY A 334 24.67 16.91 9.24
CA GLY A 334 24.88 18.33 9.49
C GLY A 334 24.18 18.83 10.77
N TRP A 335 23.98 17.95 11.75
CA TRP A 335 23.23 18.26 12.98
C TRP A 335 24.17 18.36 14.18
N ASP A 336 24.39 19.57 14.68
CA ASP A 336 25.32 19.82 15.79
C ASP A 336 24.81 19.36 17.17
N LYS A 337 23.51 19.05 17.29
CA LYS A 337 22.83 18.76 18.58
C LYS A 337 22.29 17.34 18.72
N VAL A 338 22.84 16.37 17.97
CA VAL A 338 22.46 14.95 18.15
C VAL A 338 23.12 14.38 19.39
N SER A 339 22.36 13.71 20.24
CA SER A 339 22.89 13.01 21.42
C SER A 339 23.29 11.57 21.12
N THR A 340 24.23 11.01 21.88
CA THR A 340 24.56 9.57 21.86
C THR A 340 23.33 8.69 22.12
N LYS A 341 22.37 9.16 22.93
CA LYS A 341 21.08 8.48 23.17
C LYS A 341 20.27 8.35 21.88
N HIS A 342 20.17 9.41 21.08
CA HIS A 342 19.44 9.40 19.81
C HIS A 342 20.02 8.36 18.84
N VAL A 343 21.34 8.35 18.68
CA VAL A 343 22.04 7.36 17.85
C VAL A 343 21.81 5.96 18.42
N GLY A 344 21.93 5.77 19.74
CA GLY A 344 21.73 4.48 20.38
C GLY A 344 20.30 3.94 20.34
N ASP A 345 19.28 4.79 20.27
CA ASP A 345 17.89 4.39 20.03
C ASP A 345 17.73 3.86 18.59
N ARG A 346 18.33 4.54 17.61
CA ARG A 346 18.33 4.11 16.19
C ARG A 346 19.12 2.82 15.96
N MET A 347 20.32 2.69 16.53
CA MET A 347 21.12 1.47 16.45
C MET A 347 20.35 0.24 16.96
N ARG A 348 19.61 0.38 18.07
CA ARG A 348 18.70 -0.67 18.56
C ARG A 348 17.54 -0.94 17.60
N GLY A 349 16.96 0.10 17.01
CA GLY A 349 15.89 -0.03 16.00
C GLY A 349 16.35 -0.79 14.74
N LEU A 350 17.62 -0.62 14.35
CA LEU A 350 18.28 -1.37 13.27
C LEU A 350 18.76 -2.77 13.71
N GLY A 351 18.58 -3.12 14.98
CA GLY A 351 18.88 -4.42 15.56
C GLY A 351 20.36 -4.63 15.91
N PHE A 352 21.19 -3.59 15.96
CA PHE A 352 22.57 -3.73 16.43
C PHE A 352 22.64 -3.97 17.94
N GLU A 353 23.64 -4.71 18.37
CA GLU A 353 23.85 -5.04 19.79
C GLU A 353 24.87 -4.09 20.41
N SER A 354 24.56 -3.57 21.60
CA SER A 354 25.52 -2.75 22.34
C SER A 354 26.58 -3.62 23.00
N VAL A 355 27.85 -3.27 22.84
CA VAL A 355 28.99 -4.01 23.40
C VAL A 355 29.97 -3.07 24.11
N MET A 356 30.88 -3.64 24.89
CA MET A 356 32.03 -2.90 25.40
C MET A 356 33.20 -2.97 24.40
N VAL A 357 33.89 -1.85 24.23
CA VAL A 357 35.03 -1.70 23.31
C VAL A 357 36.24 -1.09 24.02
N GLY A 358 37.42 -1.18 23.41
CA GLY A 358 38.68 -0.68 24.00
C GLY A 358 39.06 -1.38 25.32
N GLY A 359 38.95 -2.70 25.37
CA GLY A 359 39.29 -3.50 26.56
C GLY A 359 38.33 -3.32 27.74
N GLY A 360 37.05 -2.99 27.48
CA GLY A 360 36.03 -2.84 28.53
C GLY A 360 35.83 -1.41 29.05
N LYS A 361 36.52 -0.42 28.48
CA LYS A 361 36.51 0.97 29.00
C LYS A 361 35.47 1.88 28.34
N LYS A 362 34.99 1.56 27.13
CA LYS A 362 34.04 2.37 26.36
C LYS A 362 32.83 1.55 25.92
N ARG A 363 31.68 2.21 25.73
CA ARG A 363 30.50 1.62 25.09
C ARG A 363 30.61 1.75 23.57
N GLY A 364 30.25 0.70 22.87
CA GLY A 364 30.21 0.63 21.41
C GLY A 364 29.09 -0.28 20.92
N TRP A 365 29.15 -0.62 19.64
CA TRP A 365 28.15 -1.42 18.96
C TRP A 365 28.83 -2.52 18.15
N LEU A 366 28.27 -3.72 18.20
CA LEU A 366 28.64 -4.81 17.31
C LEU A 366 27.94 -4.56 15.97
N CYS A 367 28.75 -4.30 14.95
CA CYS A 367 28.37 -3.95 13.59
C CYS A 367 28.98 -4.97 12.60
N PRO A 368 28.48 -6.21 12.53
CA PRO A 368 28.99 -7.21 11.59
C PRO A 368 28.78 -6.76 10.15
N GLN A 369 29.78 -6.98 9.30
CA GLN A 369 29.74 -6.59 7.88
C GLN A 369 28.47 -7.12 7.18
N ALA A 370 28.15 -8.41 7.36
CA ALA A 370 26.96 -9.03 6.76
C ALA A 370 25.64 -8.34 7.16
N LYS A 371 25.55 -7.81 8.40
CA LYS A 371 24.37 -7.09 8.86
C LYS A 371 24.26 -5.70 8.24
N ILE A 372 25.41 -5.05 8.00
CA ILE A 372 25.43 -3.77 7.31
C ILE A 372 25.02 -3.98 5.86
N GLU A 373 25.57 -4.98 5.17
CA GLU A 373 25.17 -5.32 3.80
C GLU A 373 23.67 -5.65 3.69
N GLU A 374 23.10 -6.38 4.66
CA GLU A 374 21.65 -6.62 4.73
C GLU A 374 20.86 -5.30 4.85
N LEU A 375 21.34 -4.38 5.70
CA LEU A 375 20.70 -3.08 5.90
C LEU A 375 20.89 -2.15 4.70
N GLU A 376 22.02 -2.21 4.01
CA GLU A 376 22.30 -1.45 2.79
C GLU A 376 21.34 -1.86 1.68
N ALA A 377 21.21 -3.16 1.44
CA ALA A 377 20.21 -3.71 0.52
C ALA A 377 18.79 -3.29 0.92
N LYS A 378 18.48 -3.33 2.22
CA LYS A 378 17.16 -2.97 2.76
C LYS A 378 16.83 -1.49 2.65
N TYR A 379 17.81 -0.60 2.62
CA TYR A 379 17.65 0.85 2.51
C TYR A 379 18.00 1.39 1.11
N GLY A 380 18.36 0.51 0.16
CA GLY A 380 18.72 0.92 -1.21
C GLY A 380 20.04 1.68 -1.28
N LEU A 381 21.03 1.27 -0.49
CA LEU A 381 22.38 1.85 -0.42
C LEU A 381 23.44 1.03 -1.18
N ASP A 382 23.04 -0.08 -1.82
CA ASP A 382 23.94 -0.93 -2.58
C ASP A 382 24.40 -0.24 -3.88
N GLU A 383 25.68 0.13 -3.96
CA GLU A 383 26.30 0.78 -5.13
C GLU A 383 26.37 -0.12 -6.38
N LYS A 384 26.08 -1.42 -6.26
CA LYS A 384 26.24 -2.40 -7.35
C LYS A 384 25.18 -2.35 -8.45
N THR A 385 24.24 -1.41 -8.43
CA THR A 385 23.10 -1.41 -9.37
C THR A 385 23.23 -0.39 -10.51
N GLU A 386 24.19 0.53 -10.46
CA GLU A 386 24.31 1.59 -11.49
C GLU A 386 25.26 1.26 -12.65
N GLU A 387 26.17 0.28 -12.53
CA GLU A 387 27.16 0.00 -13.59
C GLU A 387 26.67 -0.91 -14.73
N THR A 388 25.54 -1.61 -14.60
CA THR A 388 25.07 -2.56 -15.64
C THR A 388 24.16 -1.96 -16.73
N ASN A 389 23.71 -0.71 -16.61
CA ASN A 389 22.82 -0.10 -17.62
C ASN A 389 23.53 0.75 -18.67
N GLU A 390 24.82 1.04 -18.52
CA GLU A 390 25.57 1.83 -19.52
C GLU A 390 26.30 0.95 -20.56
N THR A 391 26.46 -0.36 -20.32
CA THR A 391 27.21 -1.23 -21.24
C THR A 391 26.36 -1.93 -22.31
N GLU A 392 25.02 -1.87 -22.24
CA GLU A 392 24.13 -2.47 -23.27
C GLU A 392 23.61 -1.46 -24.32
N GLN A 393 24.02 -0.18 -24.27
CA GLN A 393 23.73 0.80 -25.33
C GLN A 393 24.87 1.03 -26.32
N THR A 394 25.96 0.26 -26.23
CA THR A 394 27.04 0.26 -27.23
C THR A 394 27.46 -1.17 -27.58
N SER A 395 26.61 -1.89 -28.31
CA SER A 395 27.01 -3.01 -29.19
C SER A 395 25.99 -3.22 -30.30
#